data_AF-A0A960ZB62-F1
#
_entry.id   AF-A0A960ZB62-F1
#
_cell.length_a   1.000
_cell.length_b   1.000
_cell.length_c   1.000
_cell.angle_alpha   90.00
_cell.angle_beta   90.00
_cell.angle_gamma   90.00
#
_symmetry.space_group_name_H-M   'P 1'
#
loop_
_entity.id
_entity.type
_entity.pdbx_description
1 polymer ?
#
loop_
_entity_poly.entity_id
_entity_poly.type
_entity_poly.pdbx_seq_one_letter_code
_entity_poly.pdbx_strand_id
1 'polypeptide(L)'
;MKIKGSDYASLIICLVFSVVGYFISFYPGFFIFGFGFIILSFSLFVKFKAVKNFNNHFHSVSVEGGRKFSQSLILFYFVTIGLIISGSGVLVTAGNNFVMLLCGVVILVFGLVMFFLKLFRFSGNNFIIFEESGLRVGRNRYTFLIQWDSITGVQLGEWNNVPYVFLQVFLEEGVERTIDSKNLERDKKKFRKSCEWNQDFFGSSFAFSTSQYGIDIALFYKAILQYWQQPIKRKELVPKKKIQ
;
A
#
# COMPACT_ATOMS: atom_id res chain seq x y z
N MET A 1 2.47 -15.33 -8.57
CA MET A 1 1.37 -14.96 -7.67
C MET A 1 0.21 -15.93 -7.92
N LYS A 2 -0.28 -16.65 -6.90
CA LYS A 2 -1.40 -17.61 -7.04
C LYS A 2 -2.41 -17.35 -5.93
N ILE A 3 -3.68 -17.52 -6.24
CA ILE A 3 -4.75 -17.45 -5.25
C ILE A 3 -4.76 -18.78 -4.51
N LYS A 4 -4.71 -18.74 -3.18
CA LYS A 4 -4.62 -19.94 -2.34
C LYS A 4 -6.02 -20.38 -1.92
N GLY A 5 -6.22 -21.68 -1.66
CA GLY A 5 -7.50 -22.17 -1.10
C GLY A 5 -7.87 -21.48 0.22
N SER A 6 -6.88 -21.12 1.03
CA SER A 6 -7.04 -20.38 2.30
C SER A 6 -7.68 -19.00 2.12
N ASP A 7 -7.48 -18.38 0.97
CA ASP A 7 -8.04 -17.06 0.64
C ASP A 7 -9.57 -17.15 0.52
N TYR A 8 -10.04 -18.17 -0.21
CA TYR A 8 -11.48 -18.46 -0.35
C TYR A 8 -12.10 -18.93 0.96
N ALA A 9 -11.42 -19.79 1.71
CA ALA A 9 -11.91 -20.25 3.01
C ALA A 9 -12.15 -19.08 3.97
N SER A 10 -11.21 -18.13 4.05
CA SER A 10 -11.36 -16.94 4.90
C SER A 10 -12.56 -16.07 4.48
N LEU A 11 -12.78 -15.90 3.18
CA LEU A 11 -13.93 -15.16 2.65
C LEU A 11 -15.26 -15.86 2.97
N ILE A 12 -15.33 -17.18 2.79
CA ILE A 12 -16.53 -17.97 3.10
C ILE A 12 -16.84 -17.91 4.60
N ILE A 13 -15.82 -18.04 5.45
CA ILE A 13 -15.98 -17.92 6.90
C ILE A 13 -16.57 -16.55 7.25
N CYS A 14 -15.95 -15.45 6.78
CA CYS A 14 -16.47 -14.12 7.05
C CYS A 14 -17.88 -13.88 6.47
N LEU A 15 -18.20 -14.44 5.30
CA LEU A 15 -19.55 -14.39 4.72
C LEU A 15 -20.56 -15.08 5.64
N VAL A 16 -20.27 -16.32 6.06
CA VAL A 16 -21.16 -17.11 6.91
C VAL A 16 -21.41 -16.38 8.23
N PHE A 17 -20.35 -15.89 8.90
CA PHE A 17 -20.51 -15.12 10.13
C PHE A 17 -21.29 -13.81 9.93
N SER A 18 -21.14 -13.15 8.79
CA SER A 18 -21.92 -11.94 8.46
C SER A 18 -23.40 -12.25 8.24
N VAL A 19 -23.71 -13.32 7.50
CA VAL A 19 -25.08 -13.77 7.21
C VAL A 19 -25.77 -14.27 8.48
N VAL A 20 -25.09 -15.13 9.24
CA VAL A 20 -25.59 -15.64 10.53
C VAL A 20 -25.78 -14.49 11.51
N GLY A 21 -24.83 -13.55 11.60
CA GLY A 21 -24.95 -12.35 12.42
C GLY A 21 -26.14 -11.46 12.02
N TYR A 22 -26.44 -11.36 10.72
CA TYR A 22 -27.61 -10.63 10.22
C TYR A 22 -28.92 -11.29 10.65
N PHE A 23 -29.06 -12.60 10.42
CA PHE A 23 -30.28 -13.35 10.75
C PHE A 23 -30.53 -13.49 12.25
N ILE A 24 -29.47 -13.52 13.06
CA ILE A 24 -29.59 -13.55 14.52
C ILE A 24 -30.03 -12.18 15.09
N SER A 25 -30.05 -11.11 14.29
CA SER A 25 -30.61 -9.77 14.57
C SER A 25 -30.35 -9.26 16.00
N PHE A 26 -29.44 -8.27 16.12
CA PHE A 26 -29.00 -7.57 17.35
C PHE A 26 -27.72 -8.08 18.03
N TYR A 27 -26.97 -9.02 17.45
CA TYR A 27 -25.63 -9.31 17.98
C TYR A 27 -24.56 -8.36 17.42
N PRO A 28 -23.70 -7.74 18.27
CA PRO A 28 -22.59 -6.87 17.86
C PRO A 28 -21.65 -7.52 16.84
N GLY A 29 -21.62 -8.86 16.79
CA GLY A 29 -20.83 -9.62 15.83
C GLY A 29 -21.13 -9.28 14.37
N PHE A 30 -22.36 -8.91 14.02
CA PHE A 30 -22.73 -8.57 12.63
C PHE A 30 -21.86 -7.44 12.06
N PHE A 31 -21.64 -6.36 12.82
CA PHE A 31 -20.85 -5.21 12.36
C PHE A 31 -19.39 -5.59 12.15
N ILE A 32 -18.81 -6.36 13.09
CA ILE A 32 -17.40 -6.77 13.05
C ILE A 32 -17.16 -7.74 11.87
N PHE A 33 -17.98 -8.79 11.76
CA PHE A 33 -17.81 -9.79 10.71
C PHE A 33 -18.19 -9.26 9.33
N GLY A 34 -19.25 -8.45 9.22
CA GLY A 34 -19.65 -7.77 7.99
C GLY A 34 -18.56 -6.85 7.47
N PHE A 35 -17.97 -6.04 8.34
CA PHE A 35 -16.86 -5.17 7.96
C PHE A 35 -15.61 -5.96 7.57
N GLY A 36 -15.27 -7.01 8.32
CA GLY A 36 -14.19 -7.94 7.97
C GLY A 36 -14.39 -8.60 6.61
N PHE A 37 -15.62 -9.02 6.29
CA PHE A 37 -15.98 -9.58 4.99
C PHE A 37 -15.75 -8.59 3.85
N ILE A 38 -16.13 -7.32 4.02
CA ILE A 38 -15.91 -6.28 3.01
C ILE A 38 -14.41 -6.06 2.76
N ILE A 39 -13.61 -5.96 3.83
CA ILE A 39 -12.15 -5.77 3.71
C ILE A 39 -11.51 -6.95 3.00
N LEU A 40 -11.84 -8.19 3.39
CA LEU A 40 -11.28 -9.40 2.77
C LEU A 40 -11.70 -9.53 1.31
N SER A 41 -12.97 -9.26 1.00
CA SER A 41 -13.49 -9.26 -0.38
C SER A 41 -12.75 -8.24 -1.25
N PHE A 42 -12.52 -7.03 -0.74
CA PHE A 42 -11.76 -6.01 -1.45
C PHE A 42 -10.29 -6.43 -1.66
N SER A 43 -9.64 -6.98 -0.62
CA SER A 43 -8.26 -7.48 -0.72
C SER A 43 -8.13 -8.57 -1.78
N LEU A 44 -9.08 -9.51 -1.81
CA LEU A 44 -9.12 -10.56 -2.82
C LEU A 44 -9.40 -9.99 -4.20
N PHE A 45 -10.32 -9.04 -4.36
CA PHE A 45 -10.56 -8.38 -5.64
C PHE A 45 -9.29 -7.74 -6.20
N VAL A 46 -8.52 -7.03 -5.37
CA VAL A 46 -7.22 -6.46 -5.76
C VAL A 46 -6.23 -7.57 -6.17
N LYS A 47 -6.18 -8.66 -5.40
CA LYS A 47 -5.34 -9.84 -5.71
C LYS A 47 -5.73 -10.50 -7.03
N PHE A 48 -7.02 -10.71 -7.28
CA PHE A 48 -7.56 -11.24 -8.53
C PHE A 48 -7.19 -10.36 -9.71
N LYS A 49 -7.39 -9.05 -9.59
CA LYS A 49 -7.04 -8.09 -10.64
C LYS A 49 -5.55 -8.15 -10.97
N ALA A 50 -4.69 -8.21 -9.95
CA ALA A 50 -3.25 -8.35 -10.11
C ALA A 50 -2.87 -9.65 -10.83
N VAL A 51 -3.42 -10.80 -10.41
CA VAL A 51 -3.15 -12.11 -11.05
C VAL A 51 -3.63 -12.12 -12.51
N LYS A 52 -4.84 -11.60 -12.77
CA LYS A 52 -5.39 -11.49 -14.13
C LYS A 52 -4.50 -10.62 -15.02
N ASN A 53 -4.07 -9.46 -14.53
CA ASN A 53 -3.21 -8.55 -15.28
C ASN A 53 -1.79 -9.07 -15.47
N PHE A 54 -1.31 -9.93 -14.57
CA PHE A 54 -0.03 -10.62 -14.75
C PHE A 54 -0.10 -11.67 -15.88
N ASN A 55 -1.19 -12.45 -15.90
CA ASN A 55 -1.43 -13.46 -16.94
C ASN A 55 -1.72 -12.84 -18.30
N ASN A 56 -2.32 -11.65 -18.32
CA ASN A 56 -2.45 -10.87 -19.55
C ASN A 56 -1.05 -10.44 -20.02
N HIS A 57 -0.67 -10.93 -21.20
CA HIS A 57 0.62 -10.62 -21.83
C HIS A 57 0.60 -9.19 -22.39
N PHE A 58 0.63 -8.19 -21.50
CA PHE A 58 0.94 -6.83 -21.92
C PHE A 58 2.34 -6.82 -22.54
N HIS A 59 2.42 -6.66 -23.86
CA HIS A 59 3.67 -6.66 -24.64
C HIS A 59 4.54 -5.42 -24.38
N SER A 60 3.93 -4.31 -23.98
CA SER A 60 4.64 -3.08 -23.62
C SER A 60 3.83 -2.27 -22.62
N VAL A 61 4.48 -1.78 -21.58
CA VAL A 61 3.91 -0.81 -20.63
C VAL A 61 4.59 0.52 -20.87
N SER A 62 3.83 1.56 -21.19
CA SER A 62 4.33 2.93 -21.25
C SER A 62 3.87 3.68 -20.00
N VAL A 63 4.81 4.36 -19.35
CA VAL A 63 4.54 5.26 -18.24
C VAL A 63 4.74 6.69 -18.71
N GLU A 64 3.80 7.57 -18.34
CA GLU A 64 3.94 9.01 -18.56
C GLU A 64 5.01 9.56 -17.61
N GLY A 65 6.15 9.96 -18.17
CA GLY A 65 7.27 10.55 -17.44
C GLY A 65 6.88 11.79 -16.64
N GLY A 66 7.43 11.91 -15.43
CA GLY A 66 7.17 13.06 -14.55
C GLY A 66 5.78 13.08 -13.88
N ARG A 67 4.89 12.11 -14.19
CA ARG A 67 3.60 12.01 -13.52
C ARG A 67 3.77 11.57 -12.08
N LYS A 68 3.18 12.34 -11.16
CA LYS A 68 3.15 12.04 -9.73
C LYS A 68 2.02 11.08 -9.38
N PHE A 69 2.37 9.88 -8.96
CA PHE A 69 1.44 8.92 -8.37
C PHE A 69 1.41 9.13 -6.85
N SER A 70 0.41 9.87 -6.38
CA SER A 70 0.20 10.10 -4.95
C SER A 70 -0.53 8.93 -4.29
N GLN A 71 -0.23 8.68 -3.02
CA GLN A 71 -0.98 7.72 -2.23
C GLN A 71 -2.48 8.07 -2.20
N SER A 72 -3.33 7.14 -2.64
CA SER A 72 -4.78 7.21 -2.47
C SER A 72 -5.11 7.07 -0.99
N LEU A 73 -5.91 8.01 -0.48
CA LEU A 73 -6.36 8.01 0.91
C LEU A 73 -7.70 7.30 1.10
N ILE A 74 -8.35 6.89 0.00
CA ILE A 74 -9.70 6.33 0.03
C ILE A 74 -9.77 5.09 0.92
N LEU A 75 -8.84 4.16 0.75
CA LEU A 75 -8.83 2.92 1.54
C LEU A 75 -8.61 3.21 3.01
N PHE A 76 -7.74 4.17 3.33
CA PHE A 76 -7.52 4.61 4.70
C PHE A 76 -8.80 5.17 5.31
N TYR A 77 -9.46 6.10 4.62
CA TYR A 77 -10.72 6.68 5.10
C TYR A 77 -11.80 5.61 5.26
N PHE A 78 -11.93 4.70 4.30
CA PHE A 78 -12.86 3.58 4.37
C PHE A 78 -12.62 2.71 5.61
N VAL A 79 -11.35 2.37 5.90
CA VAL A 79 -11.00 1.59 7.09
C VAL A 79 -11.32 2.36 8.37
N THR A 80 -10.94 3.63 8.47
CA THR A 80 -11.19 4.45 9.67
C THR A 80 -12.67 4.67 9.94
N ILE A 81 -13.45 5.00 8.91
CA ILE A 81 -14.90 5.19 9.03
C ILE A 81 -15.57 3.87 9.40
N GLY A 82 -15.15 2.76 8.80
CA GLY A 82 -15.68 1.44 9.13
C GLY A 82 -15.38 1.01 10.56
N LEU A 83 -14.20 1.33 11.09
CA LEU A 83 -13.89 1.13 12.52
C LEU A 83 -14.76 2.00 13.42
N ILE A 84 -14.98 3.27 13.07
CA ILE A 84 -15.86 4.17 13.84
C ILE A 84 -17.29 3.62 13.86
N ILE A 85 -17.84 3.22 12.72
CA ILE A 85 -19.18 2.64 12.60
C ILE A 85 -19.27 1.34 13.39
N SER A 86 -18.29 0.44 13.24
CA SER A 86 -18.27 -0.84 13.93
C SER A 86 -18.16 -0.67 15.45
N GLY A 87 -17.27 0.20 15.93
CA GLY A 87 -17.12 0.52 17.35
C GLY A 87 -18.39 1.13 17.93
N SER A 88 -19.00 2.08 17.21
CA SER A 88 -20.28 2.70 17.62
C SER A 88 -21.42 1.67 17.67
N GLY A 89 -21.51 0.80 16.66
CA GLY A 89 -22.49 -0.28 16.62
C GLY A 89 -22.32 -1.25 17.79
N VAL A 90 -21.10 -1.65 18.10
CA VAL A 90 -20.80 -2.50 19.28
C VAL A 90 -21.26 -1.82 20.57
N LEU A 91 -20.96 -0.54 20.75
CA LEU A 91 -21.38 0.21 21.95
C LEU A 91 -22.91 0.28 22.11
N VAL A 92 -23.65 0.52 21.03
CA VAL A 92 -25.12 0.57 21.07
C VAL A 92 -25.72 -0.78 21.46
N THR A 93 -25.11 -1.89 21.00
CA THR A 93 -25.60 -3.24 21.26
C THR A 93 -25.07 -3.88 22.56
N ALA A 94 -24.09 -3.27 23.23
CA ALA A 94 -23.41 -3.89 24.36
C ALA A 94 -24.28 -4.01 25.63
N GLY A 95 -25.30 -3.15 25.79
CA GLY A 95 -26.11 -3.10 27.00
C GLY A 95 -25.24 -2.95 28.26
N ASN A 96 -25.41 -3.85 29.23
CA ASN A 96 -24.60 -3.88 30.47
C ASN A 96 -23.38 -4.81 30.40
N ASN A 97 -23.06 -5.38 29.23
CA ASN A 97 -21.91 -6.26 29.10
C ASN A 97 -20.61 -5.43 29.05
N PHE A 98 -19.90 -5.39 30.17
CA PHE A 98 -18.67 -4.62 30.33
C PHE A 98 -17.60 -4.96 29.29
N VAL A 99 -17.46 -6.24 28.91
CA VAL A 99 -16.46 -6.67 27.92
C VAL A 99 -16.78 -6.09 26.54
N MET A 100 -18.05 -6.14 26.12
CA MET A 100 -18.48 -5.57 24.85
C MET A 100 -18.33 -4.04 24.83
N LEU A 101 -18.66 -3.37 25.94
CA LEU A 101 -18.43 -1.94 26.10
C LEU A 101 -16.95 -1.59 25.90
N LEU A 102 -16.05 -2.30 26.58
CA LEU A 102 -14.61 -2.07 26.48
C LEU A 102 -14.11 -2.28 25.04
N CYS A 103 -14.52 -3.37 24.38
CA CYS A 103 -14.15 -3.63 22.98
C CYS A 103 -14.67 -2.52 22.05
N GLY A 104 -15.92 -2.09 22.20
CA GLY A 104 -16.52 -1.02 21.42
C GLY A 104 -15.77 0.30 21.58
N VAL A 105 -15.42 0.68 22.82
CA VAL A 105 -14.63 1.89 23.12
C VAL A 105 -13.27 1.81 22.45
N VAL A 106 -12.54 0.70 22.59
CA VAL A 106 -11.19 0.55 22.00
C VAL A 106 -11.23 0.67 20.49
N ILE A 107 -12.17 -0.01 19.82
CA ILE A 107 -12.33 0.04 18.35
C ILE A 107 -12.65 1.48 17.90
N LEU A 108 -13.60 2.14 18.58
CA LEU A 108 -14.03 3.50 18.24
C LEU A 108 -12.90 4.51 18.44
N VAL A 109 -12.24 4.49 19.60
CA VAL A 109 -11.11 5.39 19.90
C VAL A 109 -9.98 5.19 18.90
N PHE A 110 -9.65 3.94 18.56
CA PHE A 110 -8.62 3.65 17.57
C PHE A 110 -8.99 4.21 16.18
N GLY A 111 -10.24 4.01 15.73
CA GLY A 111 -10.75 4.58 14.48
C GLY A 111 -10.68 6.11 14.45
N LEU A 112 -11.09 6.77 15.54
CA LEU A 112 -11.01 8.22 15.68
C LEU A 112 -9.56 8.72 15.67
N VAL A 113 -8.66 8.10 16.44
CA VAL A 113 -7.25 8.46 16.48
C VAL A 113 -6.62 8.36 15.09
N MET A 114 -6.87 7.27 14.36
CA MET A 114 -6.40 7.13 12.98
C MET A 114 -6.97 8.23 12.08
N PHE A 115 -8.28 8.48 12.15
CA PHE A 115 -8.93 9.51 11.35
C PHE A 115 -8.31 10.89 11.58
N PHE A 116 -8.14 11.30 12.85
CA PHE A 116 -7.54 12.59 13.20
C PHE A 116 -6.07 12.69 12.84
N LEU A 117 -5.26 11.64 13.09
CA LEU A 117 -3.85 11.61 12.69
C LEU A 117 -3.66 11.87 11.20
N LYS A 118 -4.60 11.39 10.37
CA LYS A 118 -4.57 11.65 8.93
C LYS A 118 -5.15 13.00 8.55
N LEU A 119 -6.22 13.43 9.20
CA LEU A 119 -6.84 14.75 8.98
C LEU A 119 -5.85 15.89 9.23
N PHE A 120 -5.05 15.79 10.30
CA PHE A 120 -3.99 16.77 10.62
C PHE A 120 -2.74 16.62 9.74
N ARG A 121 -2.78 15.82 8.66
CA ARG A 121 -1.67 15.58 7.71
C ARG A 121 -0.35 15.18 8.37
N PHE A 122 -0.41 14.59 9.57
CA PHE A 122 0.80 14.13 10.26
C PHE A 122 1.47 12.97 9.49
N SER A 123 0.66 12.25 8.70
CA SER A 123 1.09 11.27 7.71
C SER A 123 1.34 11.95 6.37
N GLY A 124 2.59 12.29 6.09
CA GLY A 124 2.94 13.05 4.89
C GLY A 124 2.69 12.32 3.57
N ASN A 125 2.80 13.09 2.49
CA ASN A 125 2.40 12.64 1.16
C ASN A 125 3.46 11.74 0.56
N ASN A 126 3.22 10.44 0.62
CA ASN A 126 4.02 9.48 -0.12
C ASN A 126 3.65 9.55 -1.60
N PHE A 127 4.66 9.52 -2.47
CA PHE A 127 4.44 9.51 -3.92
C PHE A 127 5.57 8.80 -4.64
N ILE A 128 5.28 8.42 -5.89
CA ILE A 128 6.27 7.85 -6.81
C ILE A 128 6.20 8.64 -8.12
N ILE A 129 7.36 8.93 -8.71
CA ILE A 129 7.51 9.55 -10.03
C ILE A 129 8.53 8.73 -10.82
N PHE A 130 8.19 8.39 -12.06
CA PHE A 130 9.15 7.81 -13.00
C PHE A 130 9.89 8.94 -13.72
N GLU A 131 11.20 8.98 -13.56
CA GLU A 131 12.11 9.94 -14.18
C GLU A 131 13.09 9.20 -15.08
N GLU A 132 13.65 9.91 -16.06
CA GLU A 132 14.66 9.34 -16.98
C GLU A 132 15.86 8.76 -16.21
N SER A 133 16.30 9.45 -15.15
CA SER A 133 17.44 9.06 -14.32
C SER A 133 17.11 7.99 -13.27
N GLY A 134 15.84 7.79 -12.92
CA GLY A 134 15.47 6.85 -11.87
C GLY A 134 14.01 6.89 -11.44
N LEU A 135 13.72 6.17 -10.36
CA LEU A 135 12.45 6.19 -9.67
C LEU A 135 12.53 7.16 -8.49
N ARG A 136 11.87 8.33 -8.58
CA ARG A 136 11.79 9.25 -7.45
C ARG A 136 10.69 8.82 -6.50
N VAL A 137 11.04 8.73 -5.22
CA VAL A 137 10.15 8.35 -4.14
C VAL A 137 10.08 9.49 -3.14
N GLY A 138 8.87 9.99 -2.91
CA GLY A 138 8.58 10.93 -1.83
C GLY A 138 8.14 10.17 -0.59
N ARG A 139 8.76 10.47 0.56
CA ARG A 139 8.37 9.95 1.88
C ARG A 139 8.24 11.08 2.87
N ASN A 140 7.01 11.42 3.22
CA ASN A 140 6.65 12.42 4.24
C ASN A 140 7.40 13.77 4.10
N ARG A 141 8.62 13.86 4.65
CA ARG A 141 9.44 15.09 4.74
C ARG A 141 10.65 15.11 3.82
N TYR A 142 10.95 14.02 3.13
CA TYR A 142 12.08 13.95 2.22
C TYR A 142 11.71 13.23 0.92
N THR A 143 12.48 13.48 -0.13
CA THR A 143 12.40 12.74 -1.39
C THR A 143 13.76 12.17 -1.72
N PHE A 144 13.81 11.07 -2.46
CA PHE A 144 15.05 10.47 -2.92
C PHE A 144 14.84 9.83 -4.29
N LEU A 145 15.92 9.65 -5.03
CA LEU A 145 15.92 9.07 -6.36
C LEU A 145 16.66 7.73 -6.33
N ILE A 146 15.94 6.66 -6.66
CA ILE A 146 16.55 5.35 -6.92
C ILE A 146 16.98 5.37 -8.39
N GLN A 147 18.27 5.54 -8.64
CA GLN A 147 18.80 5.53 -10.00
C GLN A 147 18.57 4.18 -10.65
N TRP A 148 18.22 4.15 -11.94
CA TRP A 148 17.98 2.88 -12.65
C TRP A 148 19.21 1.97 -12.62
N ASP A 149 20.39 2.56 -12.70
CA ASP A 149 21.66 1.82 -12.77
C ASP A 149 22.13 1.31 -11.40
N SER A 150 21.53 1.76 -10.30
CA SER A 150 21.83 1.24 -8.95
C SER A 150 20.95 0.04 -8.56
N ILE A 151 19.93 -0.28 -9.37
CA ILE A 151 19.07 -1.44 -9.14
C ILE A 151 19.83 -2.71 -9.52
N THR A 152 19.98 -3.63 -8.57
CA THR A 152 20.65 -4.93 -8.78
C THR A 152 19.66 -6.08 -8.92
N GLY A 153 18.41 -5.89 -8.48
CA GLY A 153 17.37 -6.91 -8.59
C GLY A 153 15.97 -6.34 -8.47
N VAL A 154 15.05 -6.91 -9.25
CA VAL A 154 13.63 -6.57 -9.22
C VAL A 154 12.84 -7.86 -9.13
N GLN A 155 12.11 -8.04 -8.04
CA GLN A 155 11.33 -9.25 -7.80
C GLN A 155 9.88 -8.89 -7.47
N LEU A 156 8.96 -9.74 -7.93
CA LEU A 156 7.56 -9.69 -7.54
C LEU A 156 7.32 -10.78 -6.51
N GLY A 157 6.74 -10.43 -5.37
CA GLY A 157 6.40 -11.40 -4.34
C GLY A 157 5.18 -11.01 -3.52
N GLU A 158 4.96 -11.75 -2.44
CA GLU A 158 3.85 -11.52 -1.51
C GLU A 158 4.38 -11.46 -0.08
N TRP A 159 3.86 -10.55 0.72
CA TRP A 159 4.07 -10.51 2.17
C TRP A 159 2.70 -10.36 2.84
N ASN A 160 2.38 -11.27 3.78
CA ASN A 160 1.06 -11.34 4.41
C ASN A 160 -0.11 -11.31 3.42
N ASN A 161 0.01 -12.07 2.32
CA ASN A 161 -0.96 -12.15 1.21
C ASN A 161 -1.18 -10.84 0.43
N VAL A 162 -0.38 -9.80 0.69
CA VAL A 162 -0.38 -8.55 -0.07
C VAL A 162 0.76 -8.61 -1.10
N PRO A 163 0.51 -8.30 -2.38
CA PRO A 163 1.57 -8.24 -3.38
C PRO A 163 2.50 -7.05 -3.19
N TYR A 164 3.79 -7.29 -3.39
CA TYR A 164 4.85 -6.28 -3.35
C TYR A 164 5.80 -6.43 -4.54
N VAL A 165 6.33 -5.30 -4.99
CA VAL A 165 7.54 -5.26 -5.81
C VAL A 165 8.72 -4.96 -4.90
N PHE A 166 9.65 -5.90 -4.86
CA PHE A 166 10.89 -5.81 -4.09
C PHE A 166 12.01 -5.34 -5.01
N LEU A 167 12.68 -4.25 -4.63
CA LEU A 167 13.85 -3.74 -5.32
C LEU A 167 15.07 -3.94 -4.43
N GLN A 168 16.04 -4.70 -4.96
CA GLN A 168 17.39 -4.71 -4.43
C GLN A 168 18.15 -3.57 -5.10
N VAL A 169 18.72 -2.71 -4.27
CA VAL A 169 19.47 -1.54 -4.72
C VAL A 169 20.83 -1.57 -4.06
N PHE A 170 21.86 -1.27 -4.84
CA PHE A 170 23.16 -1.01 -4.27
C PHE A 170 23.11 0.33 -3.53
N LEU A 171 23.00 0.24 -2.21
CA LEU A 171 22.95 1.36 -1.27
C LEU A 171 24.34 1.97 -1.11
N GLU A 172 24.94 2.43 -2.20
CA GLU A 172 26.09 3.33 -2.11
C GLU A 172 25.63 4.74 -1.71
N GLU A 173 26.58 5.62 -1.40
CA GLU A 173 26.35 7.05 -1.16
C GLU A 173 25.52 7.72 -2.27
N GLY A 174 25.47 7.14 -3.47
CA GLY A 174 24.69 7.62 -4.62
C GLY A 174 23.22 7.89 -4.30
N VAL A 175 22.48 6.96 -3.68
CA VAL A 175 21.05 7.20 -3.36
C VAL A 175 20.90 8.24 -2.25
N GLU A 176 21.78 8.23 -1.26
CA GLU A 176 21.74 9.19 -0.16
C GLU A 176 22.04 10.63 -0.59
N ARG A 177 22.89 10.79 -1.61
CA ARG A 177 23.20 12.09 -2.23
C ARG A 177 21.99 12.69 -2.95
N THR A 178 21.01 11.87 -3.33
CA THR A 178 19.76 12.34 -3.97
C THR A 178 18.67 12.72 -2.97
N ILE A 179 18.93 12.56 -1.66
CA ILE A 179 17.96 12.92 -0.63
C ILE A 179 17.80 14.44 -0.59
N ASP A 180 16.59 14.88 -0.92
CA ASP A 180 16.16 16.27 -0.75
C ASP A 180 15.31 16.38 0.51
N SER A 181 15.81 17.13 1.51
CA SER A 181 15.15 17.37 2.78
C SER A 181 15.60 18.69 3.43
N LYS A 182 14.70 19.30 4.22
CA LYS A 182 15.01 20.43 5.11
C LYS A 182 15.98 20.07 6.23
N ASN A 183 16.08 18.80 6.63
CA ASN A 183 17.03 18.34 7.65
C ASN A 183 17.73 17.07 7.16
N LEU A 184 18.74 17.30 6.32
CA LEU A 184 19.42 16.27 5.53
C LEU A 184 19.99 15.14 6.39
N GLU A 185 20.77 15.45 7.43
CA GLU A 185 21.44 14.44 8.26
C GLU A 185 20.44 13.56 9.05
N ARG A 186 19.39 14.18 9.61
CA ARG A 186 18.34 13.44 10.30
C ARG A 186 17.62 12.49 9.36
N ASP A 187 17.28 12.94 8.16
CA ASP A 187 16.49 12.15 7.23
C ASP A 187 17.34 11.11 6.47
N LYS A 188 18.63 11.35 6.22
CA LYS A 188 19.61 10.32 5.83
C LYS A 188 19.66 9.19 6.86
N LYS A 189 19.79 9.52 8.15
CA LYS A 189 19.80 8.50 9.22
C LYS A 189 18.50 7.70 9.27
N LYS A 190 17.34 8.33 9.08
CA LYS A 190 16.05 7.62 8.99
C LYS A 190 15.94 6.77 7.73
N PHE A 191 16.45 7.26 6.61
CA PHE A 191 16.48 6.53 5.35
C PHE A 191 17.31 5.25 5.49
N ARG A 192 18.54 5.33 6.03
CA ARG A 192 19.38 4.16 6.34
C ARG A 192 18.65 3.15 7.20
N LYS A 193 18.11 3.58 8.34
CA LYS A 193 17.32 2.73 9.24
C LYS A 193 16.13 2.08 8.54
N SER A 194 15.46 2.80 7.64
CA SER A 194 14.35 2.23 6.89
C SER A 194 14.81 1.19 5.87
N CYS A 195 15.99 1.36 5.28
CA CYS A 195 16.56 0.39 4.33
C CYS A 195 17.02 -0.88 5.06
N GLU A 196 17.70 -0.73 6.20
CA GLU A 196 18.06 -1.83 7.10
C GLU A 196 16.83 -2.60 7.53
N TRP A 197 15.81 -1.90 8.03
CA TRP A 197 14.54 -2.53 8.44
C TRP A 197 13.85 -3.24 7.28
N ASN A 198 13.85 -2.68 6.07
CA ASN A 198 13.28 -3.39 4.91
C ASN A 198 14.10 -4.64 4.57
N GLN A 199 15.43 -4.57 4.66
CA GLN A 199 16.30 -5.70 4.39
C GLN A 199 16.06 -6.83 5.40
N ASP A 200 15.90 -6.51 6.68
CA ASP A 200 15.63 -7.49 7.74
C ASP A 200 14.26 -8.16 7.60
N PHE A 201 13.23 -7.39 7.23
CA PHE A 201 11.85 -7.88 7.18
C PHE A 201 11.45 -8.47 5.82
N PHE A 202 11.97 -7.93 4.73
CA PHE A 202 11.58 -8.30 3.36
C PHE A 202 12.73 -8.88 2.53
N GLY A 203 13.96 -8.91 3.05
CA GLY A 203 15.13 -9.36 2.29
C GLY A 203 15.51 -8.42 1.14
N SER A 204 15.00 -7.18 1.12
CA SER A 204 15.25 -6.21 0.04
C SER A 204 15.34 -4.78 0.54
N SER A 205 16.07 -3.92 -0.19
CA SER A 205 16.26 -2.51 0.16
C SER A 205 14.95 -1.73 0.14
N PHE A 206 14.06 -2.04 -0.81
CA PHE A 206 12.75 -1.42 -0.93
C PHE A 206 11.65 -2.42 -1.23
N ALA A 207 10.53 -2.29 -0.51
CA ALA A 207 9.29 -3.02 -0.78
C ALA A 207 8.17 -2.02 -1.14
N PHE A 208 7.65 -2.11 -2.36
CA PHE A 208 6.55 -1.26 -2.84
C PHE A 208 5.25 -2.04 -2.91
N SER A 209 4.28 -1.63 -2.09
CA SER A 209 2.88 -1.97 -2.34
C SER A 209 2.28 -0.89 -3.23
N THR A 210 1.77 -1.26 -4.41
CA THR A 210 1.23 -0.31 -5.39
C THR A 210 -0.26 -0.02 -5.20
N SER A 211 -0.95 -0.86 -4.42
CA SER A 211 -2.37 -0.70 -4.09
C SER A 211 -2.64 0.67 -3.46
N GLN A 212 -1.72 1.14 -2.60
CA GLN A 212 -1.81 2.45 -1.97
C GLN A 212 -1.70 3.62 -2.96
N TYR A 213 -1.15 3.42 -4.16
CA TYR A 213 -1.05 4.44 -5.21
C TYR A 213 -2.12 4.29 -6.30
N GLY A 214 -3.01 3.29 -6.17
CA GLY A 214 -3.97 2.95 -7.22
C GLY A 214 -3.33 2.41 -8.49
N ILE A 215 -2.07 1.96 -8.43
CA ILE A 215 -1.34 1.41 -9.57
C ILE A 215 -1.44 -0.12 -9.54
N ASP A 216 -1.70 -0.72 -10.69
CA ASP A 216 -1.63 -2.17 -10.83
C ASP A 216 -0.21 -2.68 -10.61
N ILE A 217 -0.04 -3.64 -9.70
CA ILE A 217 1.28 -4.15 -9.30
C ILE A 217 2.02 -4.83 -10.46
N ALA A 218 1.30 -5.53 -11.35
CA ALA A 218 1.92 -6.21 -12.48
C ALA A 218 2.39 -5.20 -13.53
N LEU A 219 1.61 -4.14 -13.77
CA LEU A 219 2.02 -3.03 -14.65
C LEU A 219 3.21 -2.27 -14.07
N PHE A 220 3.21 -2.01 -12.75
CA PHE A 220 4.32 -1.35 -12.07
C PHE A 220 5.61 -2.18 -12.13
N TYR A 221 5.54 -3.48 -11.84
CA TYR A 221 6.66 -4.41 -11.96
C TYR A 221 7.22 -4.43 -13.39
N LYS A 222 6.35 -4.60 -14.40
CA LYS A 222 6.76 -4.60 -15.82
C LYS A 222 7.39 -3.27 -16.24
N ALA A 223 6.85 -2.14 -15.78
CA ALA A 223 7.41 -0.83 -16.07
C ALA A 223 8.83 -0.68 -15.47
N ILE A 224 9.02 -1.04 -14.20
CA ILE A 224 10.35 -1.02 -13.57
C ILE A 224 11.31 -1.93 -14.34
N LEU A 225 10.90 -3.16 -14.62
CA LEU A 225 11.72 -4.13 -15.33
C LEU A 225 12.15 -3.60 -16.72
N GLN A 226 11.21 -2.98 -17.45
CA GLN A 226 11.46 -2.38 -18.76
C GLN A 226 12.49 -1.25 -18.69
N TYR A 227 12.31 -0.27 -17.79
CA TYR A 227 13.22 0.88 -17.70
C TYR A 227 14.57 0.55 -17.07
N TRP A 228 14.61 -0.46 -16.19
CA TRP A 228 15.85 -1.01 -15.67
C TRP A 228 16.67 -1.69 -16.77
N GLN A 229 16.05 -2.62 -17.53
CA GLN A 229 16.74 -3.45 -18.53
C GLN A 229 16.97 -2.75 -19.87
N GLN A 230 16.18 -1.74 -20.23
CA GLN A 230 16.24 -1.08 -21.54
C GLN A 230 16.51 0.43 -21.39
N PRO A 231 17.78 0.85 -21.25
CA PRO A 231 18.14 2.26 -21.06
C PRO A 231 17.58 3.21 -22.13
N ILE A 232 17.49 2.74 -23.38
CA ILE A 232 16.96 3.52 -24.50
C ILE A 232 15.50 3.96 -24.24
N LYS A 233 14.69 3.13 -23.59
CA LYS A 233 13.30 3.44 -23.27
C LYS A 233 13.14 4.48 -22.17
N ARG A 234 14.19 4.76 -21.40
CA ARG A 234 14.14 5.81 -20.35
C ARG A 234 13.85 7.20 -20.93
N LYS A 235 14.18 7.42 -22.22
CA LYS A 235 13.82 8.65 -22.96
C LYS A 235 12.31 8.91 -23.01
N GLU A 236 11.47 7.88 -22.91
CA GLU A 236 10.01 8.02 -22.82
C GLU A 236 9.58 8.73 -21.52
N LEU A 237 10.42 8.68 -20.48
CA LEU A 237 10.16 9.28 -19.18
C LEU A 237 10.52 10.77 -19.11
N VAL A 238 11.05 11.34 -20.20
CA VAL A 238 11.25 12.79 -20.29
C VAL A 238 9.87 13.44 -20.29
N PRO A 239 9.58 14.37 -19.35
CA PRO A 239 8.29 15.03 -19.30
C PRO A 239 8.03 15.74 -20.62
N LYS A 240 6.95 15.36 -21.32
CA LYS A 240 6.52 16.10 -22.51
C LYS A 240 6.04 17.47 -22.02
N LYS A 241 6.78 18.54 -22.33
CA LYS A 241 6.32 19.91 -22.09
C LYS A 241 4.93 20.04 -22.72
N LYS A 242 3.90 20.26 -21.90
CA LYS A 242 2.63 20.74 -22.42
C LYS A 242 2.91 22.13 -22.99
N ILE A 243 2.89 22.23 -24.31
CA ILE A 243 2.77 23.52 -24.99
C ILE A 243 1.43 24.09 -24.50
N GLN A 244 1.50 25.17 -23.72
CA GLN A 244 0.33 25.92 -23.27
C GLN A 244 -0.15 26.83 -24.39
#